data_AF-A0A9P6WXG3-F1
#
_entry.id   AF-A0A9P6WXG3-F1
#
_cell.length_a   1.000
_cell.length_b   1.000
_cell.length_c   1.000
_cell.angle_alpha   90.00
_cell.angle_beta   90.00
_cell.angle_gamma   90.00
#
_symmetry.space_group_name_H-M   'P 1'
#
loop_
_entity.id
_entity.type
_entity.pdbx_description
1 polymer ?
#
loop_
_entity_poly.entity_id
_entity_poly.type
_entity_poly.pdbx_seq_one_letter_code
_entity_poly.pdbx_strand_id
1 'polypeptide(L)'
;MIRSNPFKKAFCEDHINDTIDDDCARMQLLGLCKSLNEAEKSVIRAIVDLIPSIHDCTLNDLSEAHLSASFVHLMMHGLFSTKDPMKIAHCSNLVPDEQSESNVNRPDYKVDVYQAYKYLYTNVYGEIKASKSISSSLLANDFCRIAVFCKDALDQQKLNHTIGFQVTGKFLNKYY
;
A
#
# COMPACT_ATOMS: atom_id res chain seq x y z
N MET A 1 26.86 2.14 9.70
CA MET A 1 27.15 0.80 10.26
C MET A 1 25.91 0.33 11.02
N ILE A 2 24.93 -0.24 10.31
CA ILE A 2 23.69 -0.75 10.93
C ILE A 2 24.04 -2.08 11.57
N ARG A 3 24.08 -2.13 12.91
CA ARG A 3 24.29 -3.39 13.63
C ARG A 3 23.11 -4.32 13.32
N SER A 4 23.38 -5.45 12.68
CA SER A 4 22.41 -6.51 12.45
C SER A 4 21.95 -7.05 13.82
N ASN A 5 20.71 -6.76 14.19
CA ASN A 5 20.10 -7.31 15.40
C ASN A 5 19.77 -8.79 15.15
N PRO A 6 20.36 -9.75 15.89
CA PRO A 6 20.16 -11.19 15.66
C PRO A 6 18.69 -11.63 15.75
N PHE A 7 17.83 -10.86 16.42
CA PHE A 7 16.38 -11.08 16.46
C PHE A 7 15.69 -11.02 15.09
N LYS A 8 16.19 -10.20 14.16
CA LYS A 8 15.47 -9.93 12.88
C LYS A 8 15.58 -11.06 11.86
N LYS A 9 16.64 -11.84 11.90
CA LYS A 9 16.86 -12.94 10.95
C LYS A 9 16.14 -14.22 11.40
N ALA A 10 16.16 -14.48 12.71
CA ALA A 10 15.44 -15.61 13.31
C ALA A 10 13.91 -15.47 13.13
N PHE A 11 13.32 -14.30 13.36
CA PHE A 11 11.85 -14.13 13.33
C PHE A 11 11.16 -14.56 12.02
N CYS A 12 11.66 -14.12 10.85
CA CYS A 12 11.03 -14.49 9.58
C CYS A 12 11.29 -15.97 9.24
N GLU A 13 12.46 -16.50 9.59
CA GLU A 13 12.80 -17.91 9.39
C GLU A 13 11.95 -18.80 10.31
N ASP A 14 11.74 -18.40 11.58
CA ASP A 14 10.96 -19.15 12.57
C ASP A 14 9.44 -19.13 12.25
N HIS A 15 8.91 -18.01 11.77
CA HIS A 15 7.50 -17.96 11.35
C HIS A 15 7.25 -18.80 10.09
N ILE A 16 8.17 -18.77 9.11
CA ILE A 16 8.07 -19.58 7.89
C ILE A 16 8.23 -21.07 8.19
N ASN A 17 8.98 -21.43 9.25
CA ASN A 17 9.20 -22.80 9.68
C ASN A 17 8.17 -23.29 10.72
N ASP A 18 7.01 -22.63 10.85
CA ASP A 18 5.93 -22.95 11.81
C ASP A 18 6.37 -23.05 13.28
N THR A 19 7.48 -22.39 13.65
CA THR A 19 7.98 -22.41 15.03
C THR A 19 7.29 -21.38 15.92
N ILE A 20 6.59 -20.41 15.32
CA ILE A 20 5.72 -19.43 15.98
C ILE A 20 4.43 -19.24 15.16
N ASP A 21 3.28 -19.29 15.84
CA ASP A 21 1.97 -19.00 15.21
C ASP A 21 1.79 -17.51 14.87
N ASP A 22 0.79 -17.20 14.04
CA ASP A 22 0.46 -15.85 13.58
C ASP A 22 0.27 -14.87 14.75
N ASP A 23 -0.42 -15.28 15.81
CA ASP A 23 -0.72 -14.40 16.94
C ASP A 23 0.56 -14.06 17.72
N CYS A 24 1.42 -15.05 17.96
CA CYS A 24 2.73 -14.85 18.55
C CYS A 24 3.60 -13.93 17.68
N ALA A 25 3.63 -14.16 16.37
CA ALA A 25 4.38 -13.34 15.43
C ALA A 25 3.91 -11.87 15.46
N ARG A 26 2.60 -11.64 15.42
CA ARG A 26 1.98 -10.31 15.50
C ARG A 26 2.27 -9.62 16.83
N MET A 27 2.17 -10.34 17.96
CA MET A 27 2.49 -9.78 19.28
C MET A 27 3.96 -9.36 19.40
N GLN A 28 4.89 -10.18 18.91
CA GLN A 28 6.31 -9.85 18.93
C GLN A 28 6.64 -8.62 18.08
N LEU A 29 6.10 -8.54 16.86
CA LEU A 29 6.26 -7.38 15.99
C LEU A 29 5.69 -6.11 16.62
N LEU A 30 4.46 -6.17 17.16
CA LEU A 30 3.87 -5.04 17.87
C LEU A 30 4.67 -4.65 19.13
N GLY A 31 5.35 -5.60 19.77
CA GLY A 31 6.28 -5.34 20.86
C GLY A 31 7.43 -4.41 20.46
N LEU A 32 7.94 -4.54 19.22
CA LEU A 32 9.01 -3.69 18.69
C LEU A 32 8.59 -2.21 18.60
N CYS A 33 7.31 -1.92 18.42
CA CYS A 33 6.79 -0.56 18.29
C CYS A 33 7.13 0.33 19.51
N LYS A 34 7.37 -0.23 20.69
CA LYS A 34 7.65 0.53 21.92
C LYS A 34 8.85 1.48 21.80
N SER A 35 9.86 1.12 21.01
CA SER A 35 11.10 1.89 20.87
C SER A 35 11.26 2.59 19.52
N LEU A 36 10.23 2.58 18.68
CA LEU A 36 10.30 3.04 17.29
C LEU A 36 9.61 4.40 17.10
N ASN A 37 9.99 5.10 16.04
CA ASN A 37 9.28 6.31 15.60
C ASN A 37 7.97 5.96 14.85
N GLU A 38 7.14 6.97 14.57
CA GLU A 38 5.82 6.73 13.95
C GLU A 38 5.87 6.20 12.51
N ALA A 39 6.91 6.52 11.74
CA ALA A 39 7.07 5.97 10.38
C ALA A 39 7.44 4.48 10.45
N GLU A 40 8.36 4.13 11.34
CA GLU A 40 8.76 2.74 11.59
C GLU A 40 7.59 1.91 12.13
N LYS A 41 6.79 2.46 13.05
CA LYS A 41 5.57 1.80 13.55
C LYS A 41 4.56 1.54 12.44
N SER A 42 4.36 2.48 11.50
CA SER A 42 3.48 2.28 10.34
C SER A 42 3.94 1.10 9.48
N VAL A 43 5.26 0.93 9.28
CA VAL A 43 5.81 -0.24 8.57
C VAL A 43 5.53 -1.53 9.34
N ILE A 44 5.76 -1.55 10.64
CA ILE A 44 5.49 -2.74 11.47
C ILE A 44 4.00 -3.11 11.44
N ARG A 45 3.10 -2.13 11.56
CA ARG A 45 1.65 -2.36 11.47
C ARG A 45 1.24 -2.93 10.13
N ALA A 46 1.75 -2.37 9.02
CA ALA A 46 1.51 -2.91 7.68
C ALA A 46 1.94 -4.38 7.55
N ILE A 47 3.07 -4.77 8.16
CA ILE A 47 3.52 -6.18 8.17
C ILE A 47 2.59 -7.04 9.03
N VAL A 48 2.25 -6.58 10.23
CA VAL A 48 1.34 -7.28 11.16
C VAL A 48 -0.03 -7.54 10.53
N ASP A 49 -0.54 -6.58 9.76
CA ASP A 49 -1.83 -6.71 9.06
C ASP A 49 -1.75 -7.69 7.88
N LEU A 50 -0.57 -7.85 7.26
CA LEU A 50 -0.36 -8.79 6.16
C LEU A 50 -0.22 -10.25 6.61
N ILE A 51 0.23 -10.51 7.85
CA ILE A 51 0.50 -11.87 8.35
C ILE A 51 -0.67 -12.83 8.09
N PRO A 52 -1.93 -12.51 8.46
CA PRO A 52 -3.06 -13.43 8.26
C PRO A 52 -3.39 -13.71 6.78
N SER A 53 -2.86 -12.91 5.86
CA SER A 53 -3.05 -13.07 4.41
C SER A 53 -1.91 -13.86 3.75
N ILE A 54 -0.91 -14.29 4.52
CA ILE A 54 0.15 -15.19 4.04
C ILE A 54 -0.41 -16.60 4.04
N HIS A 55 -0.37 -17.26 2.88
CA HIS A 55 -0.85 -18.63 2.74
C HIS A 55 0.31 -19.55 2.34
N ASP A 56 0.45 -20.68 3.03
CA ASP A 56 1.38 -21.77 2.66
C ASP A 56 0.80 -22.63 1.53
N CYS A 57 0.34 -21.98 0.47
CA CYS A 57 -0.12 -22.66 -0.73
C CYS A 57 0.23 -21.85 -1.97
N THR A 58 0.40 -22.56 -3.09
CA THR A 58 0.59 -21.88 -4.37
C THR A 58 -0.74 -21.34 -4.84
N LEU A 59 -0.97 -20.05 -4.60
CA LEU A 59 -2.07 -19.33 -5.22
C LEU A 59 -1.78 -19.21 -6.72
N ASN A 60 -2.62 -19.88 -7.53
CA ASN A 60 -2.68 -19.67 -8.98
C ASN A 60 -3.24 -18.26 -9.28
N ASP A 61 -3.37 -17.92 -10.56
CA ASP A 61 -3.84 -16.63 -11.11
C ASP A 61 -4.73 -15.81 -10.15
N LEU A 62 -4.12 -14.84 -9.47
CA LEU A 62 -4.83 -13.91 -8.60
C LEU A 62 -5.51 -12.85 -9.45
N SER A 63 -6.79 -12.60 -9.20
CA SER A 63 -7.48 -11.45 -9.80
C SER A 63 -6.97 -10.12 -9.22
N GLU A 64 -7.17 -9.03 -9.95
CA GLU A 64 -6.83 -7.68 -9.45
C GLU A 64 -7.56 -7.36 -8.15
N ALA A 65 -8.84 -7.76 -8.05
CA ALA A 65 -9.64 -7.59 -6.84
C ALA A 65 -9.07 -8.39 -5.66
N HIS A 66 -8.65 -9.64 -5.89
CA HIS A 66 -8.02 -10.45 -4.84
C HIS A 66 -6.70 -9.82 -4.39
N LEU A 67 -5.84 -9.43 -5.34
CA LEU A 67 -4.55 -8.78 -5.06
C LEU A 67 -4.75 -7.48 -4.27
N SER A 68 -5.72 -6.68 -4.70
CA SER A 68 -6.08 -5.41 -4.10
C SER A 68 -6.57 -5.57 -2.67
N ALA A 69 -7.60 -6.40 -2.44
CA ALA A 69 -8.22 -6.54 -1.12
C ALA A 69 -7.36 -7.30 -0.10
N SER A 70 -6.62 -8.31 -0.55
CA SER A 70 -5.93 -9.25 0.37
C SER A 70 -4.49 -8.83 0.68
N PHE A 71 -3.87 -7.98 -0.14
CA PHE A 71 -2.47 -7.59 0.05
C PHE A 71 -2.26 -6.09 -0.05
N VAL A 72 -2.66 -5.47 -1.17
CA VAL A 72 -2.37 -4.06 -1.42
C VAL A 72 -3.09 -3.18 -0.40
N HIS A 73 -4.37 -3.46 -0.12
CA HIS A 73 -5.15 -2.68 0.83
C HIS A 73 -4.56 -2.73 2.23
N LEU A 74 -4.23 -3.92 2.73
CA LEU A 74 -3.62 -4.10 4.06
C LEU A 74 -2.29 -3.34 4.16
N MET A 75 -1.43 -3.48 3.16
CA MET A 75 -0.14 -2.80 3.12
C MET A 75 -0.29 -1.27 3.09
N MET A 76 -1.11 -0.75 2.18
CA MET A 76 -1.25 0.70 1.99
C MET A 76 -2.01 1.35 3.15
N HIS A 77 -3.03 0.67 3.68
CA HIS A 77 -3.73 1.11 4.89
C HIS A 77 -2.75 1.23 6.06
N GLY A 78 -1.96 0.17 6.32
CA GLY A 78 -0.93 0.14 7.36
C GLY A 78 0.09 1.27 7.26
N LEU A 79 0.55 1.56 6.04
CA LEU A 79 1.55 2.58 5.77
C LEU A 79 1.00 4.01 5.91
N PHE A 80 -0.21 4.27 5.39
CA PHE A 80 -0.66 5.63 5.12
C PHE A 80 -1.88 6.08 5.93
N SER A 81 -2.70 5.14 6.44
CA SER A 81 -4.02 5.45 6.99
C SER A 81 -4.25 5.01 8.42
N THR A 82 -3.66 3.91 8.90
CA THR A 82 -4.01 3.28 10.19
C THR A 82 -3.94 4.21 11.42
N LYS A 83 -3.13 5.27 11.37
CA LYS A 83 -2.94 6.20 12.50
C LYS A 83 -3.75 7.49 12.42
N ASP A 84 -4.25 7.83 11.24
CA ASP A 84 -4.96 9.07 11.01
C ASP A 84 -6.39 8.71 10.58
N PRO A 85 -7.39 8.87 11.47
CA PRO A 85 -8.77 8.52 11.14
C PRO A 85 -9.31 9.37 9.98
N MET A 86 -8.66 10.48 9.64
CA MET A 86 -9.02 11.31 8.50
C MET A 86 -8.35 10.86 7.20
N LYS A 87 -7.48 9.85 7.22
CA LYS A 87 -6.90 9.26 6.01
C LYS A 87 -7.56 7.93 5.70
N ILE A 88 -8.33 7.89 4.63
CA ILE A 88 -9.12 6.70 4.26
C ILE A 88 -8.51 6.08 3.02
N ALA A 89 -8.13 4.81 3.13
CA ALA A 89 -7.55 4.05 2.04
C ALA A 89 -8.65 3.29 1.29
N HIS A 90 -8.63 3.35 -0.04
CA HIS A 90 -9.68 2.82 -0.90
C HIS A 90 -9.10 1.97 -2.01
N CYS A 91 -9.64 0.75 -2.18
CA CYS A 91 -9.61 0.07 -3.47
C CYS A 91 -10.59 0.81 -4.37
N SER A 92 -10.08 1.59 -5.32
CA SER A 92 -10.87 2.58 -6.04
C SER A 92 -11.40 2.04 -7.36
N ASN A 93 -12.67 2.34 -7.62
CA ASN A 93 -13.29 2.23 -8.94
C ASN A 93 -13.88 3.58 -9.39
N LEU A 94 -13.55 4.66 -8.68
CA LEU A 94 -14.08 6.00 -8.90
C LEU A 94 -12.97 6.94 -9.39
N VAL A 95 -13.37 7.92 -10.21
CA VAL A 95 -12.51 9.06 -10.54
C VAL A 95 -12.24 9.83 -9.26
N PRO A 96 -10.99 10.29 -9.01
CA PRO A 96 -10.70 11.08 -7.82
C PRO A 96 -11.50 12.39 -7.82
N ASP A 97 -12.05 12.78 -6.66
CA ASP A 97 -12.94 13.94 -6.51
C ASP A 97 -12.29 15.26 -6.94
N GLU A 98 -10.96 15.33 -6.91
CA GLU A 98 -10.17 16.48 -7.35
C GLU A 98 -10.03 16.61 -8.88
N GLN A 99 -10.46 15.61 -9.68
CA GLN A 99 -10.36 15.69 -11.14
C GLN A 99 -11.60 16.34 -11.78
N SER A 100 -11.36 17.12 -12.84
CA SER A 100 -12.43 17.68 -13.67
C SER A 100 -13.27 16.59 -14.32
N GLU A 101 -14.58 16.81 -14.45
CA GLU A 101 -15.54 15.87 -15.06
C GLU A 101 -15.16 15.36 -16.47
N SER A 102 -14.26 16.05 -17.18
CA SER A 102 -13.77 15.64 -18.50
C SER A 102 -12.69 14.55 -18.48
N ASN A 103 -12.10 14.23 -17.32
CA ASN A 103 -11.07 13.19 -17.19
C ASN A 103 -11.71 11.91 -16.63
N VAL A 104 -11.83 10.88 -17.47
CA VAL A 104 -12.48 9.60 -17.10
C VAL A 104 -11.49 8.61 -16.48
N ASN A 105 -10.24 9.04 -16.29
CA ASN A 105 -9.20 8.21 -15.71
C ASN A 105 -9.43 8.05 -14.21
N ARG A 106 -9.34 6.80 -13.74
CA ARG A 106 -9.44 6.46 -12.32
C ARG A 106 -8.22 5.64 -11.91
N PRO A 107 -7.67 5.85 -10.71
CA PRO A 107 -6.71 4.93 -10.14
C PRO A 107 -7.43 3.67 -9.65
N ASP A 108 -6.71 2.55 -9.58
CA ASP A 108 -7.20 1.30 -8.96
C ASP A 108 -7.15 1.37 -7.42
N TYR A 109 -6.36 2.30 -6.87
CA TYR A 109 -6.24 2.53 -5.44
C TYR A 109 -6.01 4.01 -5.12
N LYS A 110 -6.58 4.51 -4.02
CA LYS A 110 -6.32 5.87 -3.55
C LYS A 110 -6.31 5.97 -2.02
N VAL A 111 -5.66 7.01 -1.49
CA VAL A 111 -5.81 7.40 -0.09
C VAL A 111 -6.27 8.84 -0.03
N ASP A 112 -7.49 9.01 0.47
CA ASP A 112 -8.17 10.29 0.59
C ASP A 112 -7.90 10.88 1.98
N VAL A 113 -7.72 12.19 2.05
CA VAL A 113 -7.55 12.95 3.29
C VAL A 113 -8.79 13.80 3.51
N TYR A 114 -9.33 13.73 4.72
CA TYR A 114 -10.52 14.45 5.15
C TYR A 114 -10.17 15.51 6.19
N GLN A 115 -11.00 16.54 6.30
CA GLN A 115 -10.96 17.48 7.40
C GLN A 115 -12.39 17.92 7.73
N ALA A 116 -12.75 17.89 9.02
CA ALA A 116 -14.11 18.23 9.46
C ALA A 116 -15.21 17.49 8.68
N TYR A 117 -15.02 16.19 8.46
CA TYR A 117 -15.92 15.28 7.73
C TYR A 117 -16.13 15.61 6.25
N LYS A 118 -15.26 16.45 5.66
CA LYS A 118 -15.28 16.76 4.23
C LYS A 118 -14.01 16.27 3.57
N TYR A 119 -14.15 15.78 2.35
CA TYR A 119 -13.00 15.48 1.49
C TYR A 119 -12.15 16.75 1.34
N LEU A 120 -10.84 16.60 1.47
CA LEU A 120 -9.89 17.69 1.33
C LEU A 120 -9.01 17.49 0.08
N TYR A 121 -8.30 16.37 0.00
CA TYR A 121 -7.50 15.99 -1.16
C TYR A 121 -7.17 14.49 -1.14
N THR A 122 -6.72 13.96 -2.27
CA THR A 122 -6.07 12.64 -2.36
C THR A 122 -4.56 12.85 -2.47
N ASN A 123 -3.74 12.01 -1.83
CA ASN A 123 -2.27 12.13 -1.92
C ASN A 123 -1.51 10.82 -2.14
N VAL A 124 -2.23 9.72 -2.32
CA VAL A 124 -1.65 8.43 -2.72
C VAL A 124 -2.50 7.86 -3.86
N TYR A 125 -1.85 7.38 -4.92
CA TYR A 125 -2.49 6.78 -6.08
C TYR A 125 -1.82 5.47 -6.45
N GLY A 126 -2.62 4.47 -6.81
CA GLY A 126 -2.15 3.15 -7.17
C GLY A 126 -2.80 2.60 -8.43
N GLU A 127 -2.00 1.88 -9.23
CA GLU A 127 -2.47 1.00 -10.30
C GLU A 127 -2.16 -0.44 -9.93
N ILE A 128 -3.10 -1.35 -10.13
CA ILE A 128 -3.00 -2.74 -9.72
C ILE A 128 -3.30 -3.62 -10.92
N LYS A 129 -2.38 -4.53 -11.23
CA LYS A 129 -2.56 -5.47 -12.32
C LYS A 129 -2.21 -6.90 -11.88
N ALA A 130 -3.07 -7.83 -12.23
CA ALA A 130 -2.99 -9.24 -11.82
C ALA A 130 -1.81 -10.00 -12.46
N SER A 131 -1.60 -9.79 -13.76
CA SER A 131 -0.67 -10.60 -14.54
C SER A 131 0.70 -9.95 -14.72
N LYS A 132 1.75 -10.78 -14.78
CA LYS A 132 3.09 -10.36 -15.22
C LYS A 132 3.23 -10.25 -16.74
N SER A 133 2.31 -10.83 -17.51
CA SER A 133 2.36 -10.86 -18.99
C SER A 133 1.80 -9.60 -19.65
N ILE A 134 1.89 -8.45 -18.97
CA ILE A 134 1.41 -7.16 -19.47
C ILE A 134 2.52 -6.57 -20.32
N SER A 135 2.17 -6.03 -21.49
CA SER A 135 3.16 -5.40 -22.35
C SER A 135 3.81 -4.21 -21.64
N SER A 136 5.10 -3.99 -21.90
CA SER A 136 5.82 -2.85 -21.33
C SER A 136 5.15 -1.51 -21.66
N SER A 137 4.48 -1.42 -22.82
CA SER A 137 3.71 -0.24 -23.22
C SER A 137 2.50 0.04 -22.32
N LEU A 138 1.79 -1.00 -21.88
CA LEU A 138 0.66 -0.85 -20.95
C LEU A 138 1.15 -0.49 -19.54
N LEU A 139 2.22 -1.12 -19.06
CA LEU A 139 2.84 -0.76 -17.78
C LEU A 139 3.32 0.69 -17.77
N ALA A 140 3.94 1.15 -18.86
CA ALA A 140 4.36 2.55 -19.01
C ALA A 140 3.17 3.51 -19.09
N ASN A 141 2.07 3.11 -19.73
CA ASN A 141 0.85 3.91 -19.77
C ASN A 141 0.24 4.09 -18.36
N ASP A 142 0.12 3.00 -17.60
CA ASP A 142 -0.35 3.02 -16.22
C ASP A 142 0.56 3.88 -15.33
N PHE A 143 1.89 3.78 -15.51
CA PHE A 143 2.84 4.65 -14.82
C PHE A 143 2.61 6.14 -15.15
N CYS A 144 2.47 6.48 -16.44
CA CYS A 144 2.17 7.84 -16.86
C CYS A 144 0.84 8.34 -16.27
N ARG A 145 -0.17 7.48 -16.17
CA ARG A 145 -1.46 7.80 -15.55
C ARG A 145 -1.31 8.14 -14.07
N ILE A 146 -0.54 7.35 -13.31
CA ILE A 146 -0.19 7.65 -11.92
C ILE A 146 0.55 8.98 -11.81
N ALA A 147 1.52 9.23 -12.69
CA ALA A 147 2.30 10.46 -12.68
C ALA A 147 1.41 11.69 -12.92
N VAL A 148 0.43 11.59 -13.82
CA VAL A 148 -0.57 12.64 -14.05
C VAL A 148 -1.42 12.87 -12.80
N PHE A 149 -1.95 11.83 -12.16
CA PHE A 149 -2.68 11.99 -10.89
C PHE A 149 -1.84 12.70 -9.82
N CYS A 150 -0.60 12.26 -9.63
CA CYS A 150 0.32 12.82 -8.65
C CYS A 150 0.62 14.30 -8.94
N LYS A 151 0.87 14.63 -10.21
CA LYS A 151 1.12 16.01 -10.66
C LYS A 151 -0.10 16.89 -10.46
N ASP A 152 -1.28 16.43 -10.86
CA ASP A 152 -2.52 17.20 -10.75
C ASP A 152 -2.83 17.52 -9.28
N ALA A 153 -2.64 16.56 -8.38
CA ALA A 153 -2.82 16.79 -6.95
C ALA A 153 -1.79 17.77 -6.36
N LEU A 154 -0.52 17.68 -6.75
CA LEU A 154 0.51 18.65 -6.36
C LEU A 154 0.13 20.07 -6.83
N ASP A 155 -0.25 20.20 -8.10
CA ASP A 155 -0.52 21.51 -8.74
C ASP A 155 -1.81 22.16 -8.22
N GLN A 156 -2.88 21.38 -8.12
CA GLN A 156 -4.22 21.88 -7.79
C GLN A 156 -4.40 22.04 -6.28
N GLN A 157 -3.94 21.08 -5.49
CA GLN A 157 -4.12 21.06 -4.02
C GLN A 157 -2.93 21.66 -3.26
N LYS A 158 -1.90 22.13 -3.98
CA LYS A 158 -0.68 22.75 -3.41
C LYS A 158 0.01 21.86 -2.39
N LEU A 159 0.04 20.56 -2.66
CA LEU A 159 0.70 19.57 -1.81
C LEU A 159 2.22 19.63 -1.97
N ASN A 160 2.95 19.33 -0.90
CA ASN A 160 4.40 19.22 -0.95
C ASN A 160 4.88 17.87 -1.50
N HIS A 161 4.02 16.86 -1.44
CA HIS A 161 4.34 15.49 -1.84
C HIS A 161 3.06 14.72 -2.16
N THR A 162 3.18 13.78 -3.09
CA THR A 162 2.20 12.75 -3.42
C THR A 162 2.95 11.43 -3.59
N ILE A 163 2.26 10.30 -3.46
CA ILE A 163 2.87 8.98 -3.62
C ILE A 163 2.15 8.24 -4.75
N GLY A 164 2.92 7.82 -5.74
CA GLY A 164 2.45 6.94 -6.80
C GLY A 164 3.02 5.53 -6.63
N PHE A 165 2.20 4.50 -6.83
CA PHE A 165 2.69 3.12 -6.85
C PHE A 165 2.01 2.28 -7.92
N GLN A 166 2.71 1.26 -8.39
CA GLN A 166 2.16 0.27 -9.32
C GLN A 166 2.41 -1.14 -8.78
N VAL A 167 1.39 -1.98 -8.82
CA VAL A 167 1.48 -3.40 -8.44
C VAL A 167 1.27 -4.25 -9.69
N THR A 168 2.17 -5.20 -9.93
CA THR A 168 2.07 -6.15 -11.05
C THR A 168 2.35 -7.56 -10.56
N GLY A 169 1.29 -8.36 -10.44
CA GLY A 169 1.34 -9.68 -9.82
C GLY A 169 1.92 -9.60 -8.41
N LYS A 170 3.12 -10.16 -8.21
CA LYS A 170 3.82 -10.21 -6.92
C LYS A 170 4.78 -9.03 -6.67
N PHE A 171 4.87 -8.07 -7.59
CA PHE A 171 5.83 -6.97 -7.49
C PHE A 171 5.14 -5.64 -7.21
N LEU A 172 5.72 -4.86 -6.29
CA LEU A 172 5.32 -3.49 -5.98
C LEU A 172 6.43 -2.53 -6.41
N ASN A 173 6.14 -1.66 -7.36
CA ASN A 173 7.00 -0.56 -7.80
C ASN A 173 6.52 0.75 -7.16
N LYS A 174 7.44 1.53 -6.60
CA LYS A 174 7.16 2.81 -5.93
C LYS A 174 7.81 3.96 -6.68
N TYR A 175 7.10 5.08 -6.76
CA TYR A 175 7.56 6.30 -7.40
C TYR A 175 7.41 7.47 -6.42
N TYR A 176 8.49 8.23 -6.24
CA TYR A 176 8.59 9.36 -5.30
C TYR A 176 8.73 10.66 -6.07
#